data_AF-Q9RB19-F1
#
_entry.id   AF-Q9RB19-F1
#
_cell.length_a   1.000
_cell.length_b   1.000
_cell.length_c   1.000
_cell.angle_alpha   90.00
_cell.angle_beta   90.00
_cell.angle_gamma   90.00
#
_symmetry.space_group_name_H-M   'P 1'
#
loop_
_entity.id
_entity.type
_entity.pdbx_description
1 polymer ?
#
loop_
_entity_poly.entity_id
_entity_poly.type
_entity_poly.pdbx_seq_one_letter_code
_entity_poly.pdbx_strand_id
1 'polypeptide(L)'
;MASSLKLPSASELSGVWQLRGGEQQCEVVLHNTPLVDSTWRLDGDAQCLKVLLSEVPAGWRPTPDGITLTKAQGQTVAFFSKEKEGYTLILPDGGTRTMHKQP
;
A
#
# COMPACT_ATOMS: atom_id res chain seq x y z
N MET A 1 0.09 -24.85 16.43
CA MET A 1 0.06 -23.57 17.15
C MET A 1 -0.18 -22.48 16.12
N ALA A 2 -1.31 -21.78 16.17
CA ALA A 2 -1.56 -20.66 15.27
C ALA A 2 -0.84 -19.43 15.84
N SER A 3 0.34 -19.09 15.31
CA SER A 3 0.97 -17.81 15.61
C SER A 3 0.10 -16.71 15.00
N SER A 4 -0.64 -15.99 15.84
CA SER A 4 -1.38 -14.81 15.41
C SER A 4 -0.40 -13.72 15.01
N LEU A 5 -0.51 -13.22 13.78
CA LEU A 5 0.31 -12.10 13.31
C LEU A 5 -0.17 -10.82 14.01
N LYS A 6 0.76 -10.05 14.58
CA LYS A 6 0.46 -8.73 15.16
C LYS A 6 -0.01 -7.80 14.05
N LEU A 7 -1.21 -7.23 14.19
CA LEU A 7 -1.67 -6.14 13.33
C LEU A 7 -0.84 -4.87 13.63
N PRO A 8 -0.10 -4.31 12.66
CA PRO A 8 0.59 -3.05 12.83
C PRO A 8 -0.40 -1.88 12.97
N SER A 9 -0.03 -0.86 13.74
CA SER A 9 -0.78 0.40 13.78
C SER A 9 -0.50 1.25 12.54
N ALA A 10 -1.44 2.13 12.18
CA ALA A 10 -1.25 3.07 11.09
C ALA A 10 -0.09 4.05 11.36
N SER A 11 0.13 4.45 12.62
CA SER A 11 1.27 5.26 13.01
C SER A 11 2.61 4.59 12.67
N GLU A 12 2.77 3.29 12.94
CA GLU A 12 3.99 2.53 12.66
C GLU A 12 4.34 2.51 11.15
N LEU A 13 3.32 2.43 10.28
CA LEU A 13 3.49 2.32 8.84
C LEU A 13 3.38 3.67 8.10
N SER A 14 2.89 4.72 8.76
CA SER A 14 2.84 6.07 8.17
C SER A 14 4.23 6.59 7.79
N GLY A 15 4.30 7.41 6.75
CA GLY A 15 5.54 7.97 6.21
C GLY A 15 5.58 7.97 4.68
N VAL A 16 6.77 8.22 4.13
CA VAL A 16 7.03 8.20 2.69
C VAL A 16 7.40 6.79 2.25
N TRP A 17 6.83 6.34 1.14
CA TRP A 17 7.03 5.02 0.57
C TRP A 17 7.30 5.12 -0.92
N GLN A 18 8.10 4.18 -1.40
CA GLN A 18 8.40 4.04 -2.81
C GLN A 18 7.69 2.82 -3.37
N LEU A 19 6.74 3.04 -4.27
CA LEU A 19 6.10 2.02 -5.09
C LEU A 19 6.90 1.84 -6.39
N ARG A 20 7.22 0.60 -6.75
CA ARG A 20 8.03 0.25 -7.93
C ARG A 20 7.35 -0.81 -8.77
N GLY A 21 7.52 -0.74 -10.08
CA GLY A 21 7.11 -1.78 -11.01
C GLY A 21 7.74 -1.59 -12.39
N GLY A 22 8.47 -2.60 -12.87
CA GLY A 22 9.31 -2.43 -14.06
C GLY A 22 10.30 -1.29 -13.89
N GLU A 23 10.33 -0.34 -14.83
CA GLU A 23 11.18 0.86 -14.80
C GLU A 23 10.52 2.05 -14.06
N GLN A 24 9.25 1.93 -13.65
CA GLN A 24 8.49 3.03 -13.07
C GLN A 24 8.60 3.04 -11.53
N GLN A 25 8.72 4.25 -10.98
CA GLN A 25 8.90 4.50 -9.55
C GLN A 25 8.01 5.66 -9.10
N CYS A 26 7.06 5.39 -8.21
CA CYS A 26 6.15 6.39 -7.67
C CYS A 26 6.35 6.56 -6.18
N GLU A 27 6.45 7.80 -5.72
CA GLU A 27 6.39 8.12 -4.30
C GLU A 27 4.92 8.15 -3.85
N VAL A 28 4.65 7.55 -2.70
CA VAL A 28 3.36 7.65 -2.00
C VAL A 28 3.59 7.99 -0.54
N VAL A 29 2.71 8.80 0.03
CA VAL A 29 2.72 9.18 1.43
C VAL A 29 1.55 8.50 2.12
N LEU A 30 1.87 7.62 3.06
CA LEU A 30 0.90 6.98 3.93
C LEU A 30 0.68 7.88 5.15
N HIS A 31 -0.47 8.56 5.22
CA HIS A 31 -0.80 9.42 6.34
C HIS A 31 -1.43 8.61 7.47
N ASN A 32 -1.29 9.09 8.71
CA ASN A 32 -2.03 8.60 9.87
C ASN A 32 -3.31 9.43 10.13
N THR A 33 -3.89 10.02 9.08
CA THR A 33 -5.16 10.76 9.16
C THR A 33 -6.30 9.85 8.72
N PRO A 34 -7.36 9.66 9.53
CA PRO A 34 -8.49 8.83 9.17
C PRO A 34 -9.16 9.26 7.86
N LEU A 35 -9.69 8.28 7.13
CA LEU A 35 -10.47 8.46 5.91
C LEU A 35 -11.91 7.92 6.10
N VAL A 36 -12.14 6.61 5.90
CA VAL A 36 -13.42 5.91 6.13
C VAL A 36 -13.17 4.46 6.58
N ASP A 37 -14.10 3.79 7.26
CA ASP A 37 -14.07 2.33 7.51
C ASP A 37 -12.71 1.74 7.95
N SER A 38 -12.06 2.39 8.92
CA SER A 38 -10.72 2.00 9.41
C SER A 38 -9.63 2.05 8.32
N THR A 39 -9.73 3.02 7.41
CA THR A 39 -8.67 3.39 6.47
C THR A 39 -8.12 4.77 6.80
N TRP A 40 -6.92 5.03 6.31
CA TRP A 40 -6.22 6.31 6.46
C TRP A 40 -5.88 6.89 5.10
N ARG A 41 -5.66 8.20 5.02
CA ARG A 41 -5.35 8.88 3.77
C ARG A 41 -4.03 8.42 3.16
N LEU A 42 -4.01 8.33 1.84
CA LEU A 42 -2.84 8.11 1.02
C LEU A 42 -2.77 9.21 -0.03
N ASP A 43 -1.61 9.85 -0.15
CA ASP A 43 -1.31 10.82 -1.20
C ASP A 43 -0.18 10.28 -2.11
N GLY A 44 -0.14 10.72 -3.36
CA GLY A 44 0.89 10.33 -4.33
C GLY A 44 0.59 10.86 -5.73
N ASP A 45 1.57 10.79 -6.62
CA ASP A 45 1.39 11.28 -7.98
C ASP A 45 0.41 10.40 -8.79
N ALA A 46 -0.73 10.98 -9.14
CA ALA A 46 -1.81 10.26 -9.79
C ALA A 46 -1.45 9.76 -11.21
N GLN A 47 -0.56 10.46 -11.93
CA GLN A 47 -0.11 10.04 -13.26
C GLN A 47 0.77 8.80 -13.15
N CYS A 48 1.69 8.80 -12.20
CA CYS A 48 2.60 7.70 -11.92
C CYS A 48 1.83 6.48 -11.40
N LEU A 49 0.92 6.67 -10.44
CA LEU A 49 0.18 5.56 -9.82
C LEU A 49 -0.72 4.82 -10.80
N LYS A 50 -1.30 5.51 -11.80
CA LYS A 50 -2.10 4.88 -12.88
C LYS A 50 -1.29 3.94 -13.77
N VAL A 51 0.03 4.09 -13.81
CA VAL A 51 0.91 3.17 -14.57
C VAL A 51 1.17 1.89 -13.78
N LEU A 52 1.24 1.99 -12.45
CA LEU A 52 1.59 0.87 -11.59
C LEU A 52 0.40 0.08 -11.05
N LEU A 53 -0.75 0.74 -10.89
CA LEU A 53 -1.97 0.21 -10.28
C LEU A 53 -3.17 0.34 -11.22
N SER A 54 -4.18 -0.49 -11.01
CA SER A 54 -5.44 -0.43 -11.77
C SER A 54 -6.20 0.89 -11.57
N GLU A 55 -6.09 1.48 -10.39
CA GLU A 55 -6.74 2.73 -10.01
C GLU A 55 -5.85 3.56 -9.08
N VAL A 56 -6.12 4.86 -8.97
CA VAL A 56 -5.39 5.74 -8.03
C VAL A 56 -5.95 5.53 -6.62
N PRO A 57 -5.15 5.02 -5.68
CA PRO A 57 -5.58 4.91 -4.29
C PRO A 57 -5.68 6.30 -3.66
N ALA A 58 -6.65 6.47 -2.76
CA ALA A 58 -6.82 7.65 -1.92
C ALA A 58 -6.72 7.31 -0.43
N GLY A 59 -6.68 6.01 -0.10
CA GLY A 59 -6.50 5.54 1.25
C GLY A 59 -5.69 4.26 1.34
N TRP A 60 -5.45 3.82 2.57
CA TRP A 60 -4.74 2.60 2.89
C TRP A 60 -5.16 2.06 4.25
N ARG A 61 -4.84 0.78 4.52
CA ARG A 61 -4.95 0.18 5.86
C ARG A 61 -3.89 -0.91 6.07
N PRO A 62 -3.32 -1.04 7.29
CA PRO A 62 -2.53 -2.21 7.67
C PRO A 62 -3.40 -3.47 7.71
N THR A 63 -2.79 -4.60 7.38
CA THR A 63 -3.28 -5.94 7.73
C THR A 63 -2.16 -6.69 8.47
N PRO A 64 -2.45 -7.79 9.17
CA PRO A 64 -1.41 -8.55 9.87
C PRO A 64 -0.31 -9.09 8.94
N ASP A 65 -0.67 -9.31 7.69
CA ASP A 65 0.10 -9.93 6.62
C ASP A 65 0.45 -8.98 5.48
N GLY A 66 0.18 -7.67 5.59
CA GLY A 66 0.36 -6.76 4.46
C GLY A 66 -0.18 -5.34 4.67
N ILE A 67 -0.34 -4.64 3.55
CA ILE A 67 -0.97 -3.32 3.45
C ILE A 67 -1.98 -3.37 2.30
N THR A 68 -3.21 -2.92 2.57
CA THR A 68 -4.21 -2.73 1.53
C THR A 68 -4.25 -1.27 1.12
N LEU A 69 -4.12 -0.96 -0.16
CA LEU A 69 -4.43 0.34 -0.73
C LEU A 69 -5.91 0.38 -1.13
N THR A 70 -6.57 1.50 -0.85
CA THR A 70 -8.01 1.65 -1.02
C THR A 70 -8.38 2.92 -1.79
N LYS A 71 -9.59 2.94 -2.32
CA LYS A 71 -10.24 4.15 -2.83
C LYS A 71 -10.72 5.03 -1.68
N ALA A 72 -11.24 6.20 -2.01
CA ALA A 72 -11.81 7.16 -1.06
C ALA A 72 -12.95 6.57 -0.21
N GLN A 73 -13.71 5.62 -0.77
CA GLN A 73 -14.83 4.94 -0.08
C GLN A 73 -14.44 3.58 0.52
N GLY A 74 -13.14 3.32 0.72
CA GLY A 74 -12.67 2.11 1.40
C GLY A 74 -12.63 0.84 0.54
N GLN A 75 -13.08 0.86 -0.73
CA GLN A 75 -12.92 -0.29 -1.61
C GLN A 75 -11.45 -0.59 -1.88
N THR A 76 -11.09 -1.86 -1.95
CA THR A 76 -9.71 -2.28 -2.22
C THR A 76 -9.31 -1.95 -3.65
N VAL A 77 -8.13 -1.35 -3.80
CA VAL A 77 -7.44 -1.12 -5.08
C VAL A 77 -6.37 -2.19 -5.27
N ALA A 78 -5.53 -2.38 -4.26
CA ALA A 78 -4.43 -3.34 -4.31
C ALA A 78 -4.09 -3.86 -2.91
N PHE A 79 -3.64 -5.10 -2.84
CA PHE A 79 -3.13 -5.70 -1.62
C PHE A 79 -1.64 -6.03 -1.80
N PHE A 80 -0.81 -5.47 -0.92
CA PHE A 80 0.62 -5.74 -0.89
C PHE A 80 0.91 -6.66 0.30
N SER A 81 1.29 -7.90 0.01
CA SER A 81 1.71 -8.88 1.01
C SER A 81 3.04 -8.46 1.61
N LYS A 82 3.17 -8.61 2.93
CA LYS A 82 4.41 -8.33 3.66
C LYS A 82 5.44 -9.41 3.36
N GLU A 83 6.60 -8.98 2.84
CA GLU A 83 7.76 -9.82 2.57
C GLU A 83 8.89 -9.52 3.58
N LYS A 84 10.01 -10.25 3.48
CA LYS A 84 11.19 -10.03 4.35
C LYS A 84 11.71 -8.59 4.26
N GLU A 85 11.71 -8.03 3.06
CA GLU A 85 12.27 -6.72 2.73
C GLU A 85 11.23 -5.89 1.98
N GLY A 86 10.18 -5.46 2.68
CA GLY A 86 9.12 -4.61 2.12
C GLY A 86 7.82 -5.34 1.85
N TYR A 87 7.06 -4.87 0.86
CA TYR A 87 5.75 -5.42 0.53
C TYR A 87 5.61 -5.62 -0.99
N THR A 88 4.91 -6.68 -1.39
CA THR A 88 4.83 -7.10 -2.79
C THR A 88 3.39 -7.38 -3.20
N LEU A 89 3.03 -6.95 -4.41
CA LEU A 89 1.80 -7.26 -5.11
C LEU A 89 2.15 -8.02 -6.39
N ILE A 90 1.47 -9.15 -6.61
CA ILE A 90 1.56 -9.91 -7.87
C ILE A 90 0.29 -9.63 -8.65
N LEU A 91 0.45 -9.08 -9.85
CA LEU A 91 -0.65 -8.79 -10.76
C LEU A 91 -1.08 -10.06 -11.53
N PRO A 92 -2.33 -10.12 -12.04
CA PRO A 92 -2.82 -11.28 -12.79
C PRO A 92 -2.03 -11.60 -14.07
N ASP A 93 -1.34 -10.61 -14.65
CA ASP A 93 -0.47 -10.76 -15.81
C ASP A 93 0.94 -11.28 -15.44
N GLY A 94 1.19 -11.57 -14.17
CA GLY A 94 2.49 -11.98 -13.64
C GLY A 94 3.44 -10.82 -13.32
N GLY A 95 3.00 -9.57 -13.54
CA GLY A 95 3.78 -8.39 -13.19
C GLY A 95 3.89 -8.21 -11.68
N THR A 96 5.07 -7.88 -11.19
CA THR A 96 5.29 -7.62 -9.75
C THR A 96 5.32 -6.11 -9.48
N ARG A 97 4.70 -5.69 -8.37
CA ARG A 97 4.86 -4.35 -7.79
C ARG A 97 5.42 -4.48 -6.39
N THR A 98 6.37 -3.64 -6.03
CA THR A 98 6.98 -3.65 -4.70
C THR A 98 6.86 -2.30 -4.03
N MET A 99 6.69 -2.29 -2.72
CA MET A 99 6.52 -1.09 -1.91
C MET A 99 7.48 -1.12 -0.72
N HIS A 100 8.32 -0.09 -0.60
CA HIS A 100 9.34 0.02 0.43
C HIS A 100 9.23 1.35 1.16
N LYS A 101 9.27 1.32 2.49
CA LYS A 101 9.28 2.54 3.29
C LYS A 101 10.62 3.24 3.08
N GLN A 102 10.59 4.54 2.80
CA GLN A 102 11.80 5.35 2.75
C GLN A 102 12.32 5.58 4.18
N PRO A 103 13.66 5.60 4.38
CA PRO A 103 14.27 5.81 5.69
C PRO A 103 13.97 7.20 6.27
#